data_AF-A0A5C5RJT0-F1
#
_entry.id   AF-A0A5C5RJT0-F1
#
_cell.length_a   1.000
_cell.length_b   1.000
_cell.length_c   1.000
_cell.angle_alpha   90.00
_cell.angle_beta   90.00
_cell.angle_gamma   90.00
#
_symmetry.space_group_name_H-M   'P 1'
#
loop_
_entity.id
_entity.type
_entity.pdbx_description
1 polymer ?
#
loop_
_entity_poly.entity_id
_entity_poly.type
_entity_poly.pdbx_seq_one_letter_code
_entity_poly.pdbx_strand_id
1 'polypeptide(L)'
;CSETCVGRLRYLGVLLYDADRVGEVAATEDPQDLYMAQRSVLLDPHDPEVVAGALAEDIPQDWITAAQQSPIWDLIDTYEVALPLHPEYRTLPMVWYVPPLSPVVDAVSASGSDGEDHRVLLSAISQMRIPLDYLAELFTAGDTRVVERVLRRLGAMRSYMRDIDLGREGSEEIAGAVGMTGEDLQRMYRLLAIAKYDDRYVIPTNHPETPRGIAS
;
A
#
# COMPACT_ATOMS: atom_id res chain seq x y z
N CYS A 1 -14.87 -13.94 2.54
CA CYS A 1 -13.46 -14.30 2.28
C CYS A 1 -12.48 -13.37 3.02
N SER A 2 -12.78 -12.07 3.16
CA SER A 2 -11.99 -11.13 3.97
C SER A 2 -12.06 -11.41 5.48
N GLU A 3 -13.27 -11.45 6.04
CA GLU A 3 -13.50 -11.70 7.48
C GLU A 3 -12.93 -13.05 7.96
N THR A 4 -12.98 -14.07 7.10
CA THR A 4 -12.51 -15.44 7.39
C THR A 4 -11.01 -15.65 7.13
N CYS A 5 -10.24 -14.58 6.87
CA CYS A 5 -8.80 -14.67 6.60
C CYS A 5 -8.03 -14.92 7.91
N VAL A 6 -7.63 -16.17 8.15
CA VAL A 6 -6.89 -16.60 9.35
C VAL A 6 -5.59 -15.81 9.54
N GLY A 7 -4.87 -15.53 8.45
CA GLY A 7 -3.62 -14.77 8.48
C GLY A 7 -3.80 -13.26 8.70
N ARG A 8 -5.04 -12.77 8.77
CA ARG A 8 -5.39 -11.35 8.94
C ARG A 8 -4.80 -10.41 7.87
N LEU A 9 -4.52 -10.95 6.69
CA LEU A 9 -3.81 -10.26 5.59
C LEU A 9 -4.70 -9.40 4.70
N ARG A 10 -6.03 -9.44 4.89
CA ARG A 10 -6.99 -8.74 4.05
C ARG A 10 -7.49 -7.48 4.74
N TYR A 11 -7.53 -6.40 3.99
CA TYR A 11 -7.98 -5.07 4.37
C TYR A 11 -9.10 -4.65 3.40
N LEU A 12 -10.06 -3.87 3.88
CA LEU A 12 -11.12 -3.27 3.08
C LEU A 12 -11.28 -1.82 3.51
N GLY A 13 -11.35 -0.93 2.52
CA GLY A 13 -11.45 0.50 2.71
C GLY A 13 -11.96 1.17 1.44
N VAL A 14 -12.56 2.34 1.58
CA VAL A 14 -13.07 3.13 0.45
C VAL A 14 -11.91 3.84 -0.24
N LEU A 15 -11.98 3.96 -1.56
CA LEU A 15 -11.12 4.81 -2.38
C LEU A 15 -12.02 5.72 -3.21
N LEU A 16 -11.68 7.00 -3.30
CA LEU A 16 -12.27 7.92 -4.27
C LEU A 16 -11.42 7.86 -5.54
N TYR A 17 -12.05 7.89 -6.71
CA TYR A 17 -11.33 7.89 -7.98
C TYR A 17 -12.03 8.73 -9.04
N ASP A 18 -11.25 9.29 -9.95
CA ASP A 18 -11.74 10.03 -11.11
C ASP A 18 -12.11 9.05 -12.24
N ALA A 19 -13.41 8.89 -12.48
CA ALA A 19 -13.94 7.97 -13.49
C ALA A 19 -13.68 8.44 -14.92
N ASP A 20 -13.62 9.74 -15.17
CA ASP A 20 -13.41 10.30 -16.51
C ASP A 20 -11.98 10.03 -17.01
N ARG A 21 -11.01 9.96 -16.09
CA ARG A 21 -9.61 9.70 -16.38
C ARG A 21 -9.24 8.20 -16.50
N VAL A 22 -10.17 7.29 -16.20
CA VAL A 22 -9.92 5.82 -16.28
C VAL A 22 -9.50 5.39 -17.68
N GLY A 23 -10.18 5.88 -18.71
CA GLY A 23 -9.89 5.51 -20.10
C GLY A 23 -8.50 5.99 -20.57
N GLU A 24 -8.13 7.21 -20.17
CA GLU A 24 -6.80 7.79 -20.42
C GLU A 24 -5.71 6.95 -19.75
N VAL A 25 -5.88 6.66 -18.46
CA VAL A 25 -4.88 5.90 -17.68
C VAL A 25 -4.71 4.47 -18.17
N ALA A 26 -5.80 3.77 -18.51
CA ALA A 26 -5.72 2.43 -19.09
C ALA A 26 -4.98 2.42 -20.45
N ALA A 27 -4.95 3.56 -21.16
CA ALA A 27 -4.28 3.74 -22.44
C ALA A 27 -2.79 4.14 -22.33
N THR A 28 -2.23 4.30 -21.12
CA THR A 28 -0.81 4.66 -20.90
C THR A 28 0.13 3.78 -21.74
N GLU A 29 0.99 4.37 -22.57
CA GLU A 29 1.75 3.62 -23.57
C GLU A 29 2.68 2.57 -22.94
N ASP A 30 3.54 3.00 -22.01
CA ASP A 30 4.46 2.11 -21.30
C ASP A 30 3.72 1.35 -20.17
N PRO A 31 3.72 0.00 -20.19
CA PRO A 31 3.16 -0.77 -19.10
C PRO A 31 3.79 -0.51 -17.72
N GLN A 32 5.05 -0.09 -17.65
CA GLN A 32 5.72 0.23 -16.38
C GLN A 32 5.17 1.51 -15.73
N ASP A 33 4.59 2.40 -16.53
CA ASP A 33 3.98 3.64 -16.05
C ASP A 33 2.55 3.42 -15.53
N LEU A 34 1.90 2.28 -15.86
CA LEU A 34 0.50 2.00 -15.49
C LEU A 34 0.27 2.00 -13.97
N TYR A 35 1.24 1.57 -13.17
CA TYR A 35 1.13 1.62 -11.71
C TYR A 35 0.97 3.06 -11.21
N MET A 36 1.85 3.96 -11.66
CA MET A 36 1.80 5.37 -11.27
C MET A 36 0.59 6.08 -11.89
N ALA A 37 0.25 5.75 -13.13
CA ALA A 37 -0.94 6.28 -13.79
C ALA A 37 -2.22 5.87 -13.05
N GLN A 38 -2.34 4.60 -12.62
CA GLN A 38 -3.46 4.13 -11.82
C GLN A 38 -3.55 4.84 -10.47
N ARG A 39 -2.43 5.10 -9.80
CA ARG A 39 -2.44 5.92 -8.58
C ARG A 39 -2.94 7.33 -8.84
N SER A 40 -2.59 7.93 -9.98
CA SER A 40 -2.96 9.30 -10.30
C SER A 40 -4.47 9.55 -10.49
N VAL A 41 -5.27 8.49 -10.63
CA VAL A 41 -6.74 8.60 -10.68
C VAL A 41 -7.38 8.34 -9.33
N LEU A 42 -6.63 7.88 -8.33
CA LEU A 42 -7.11 7.81 -6.96
C LEU A 42 -7.01 9.21 -6.34
N LEU A 43 -8.09 9.66 -5.72
CA LEU A 43 -8.25 11.04 -5.23
C LEU A 43 -8.04 11.10 -3.72
N ASP A 44 -7.30 12.11 -3.26
CA ASP A 44 -7.02 12.32 -1.84
C ASP A 44 -8.33 12.64 -1.08
N PRO A 45 -8.78 11.76 -0.18
CA PRO A 45 -10.03 11.97 0.55
C PRO A 45 -9.95 13.11 1.59
N HIS A 46 -8.75 13.67 1.84
CA HIS A 46 -8.54 14.83 2.71
C HIS A 46 -8.44 16.15 1.95
N ASP A 47 -8.31 16.12 0.62
CA ASP A 47 -8.27 17.34 -0.19
C ASP A 47 -9.66 18.02 -0.16
N PRO A 48 -9.75 19.28 0.28
CA PRO A 48 -11.01 20.03 0.29
C PRO A 48 -11.71 20.09 -1.07
N GLU A 49 -10.97 20.12 -2.18
CA GLU A 49 -11.54 20.14 -3.53
C GLU A 49 -12.16 18.79 -3.89
N VAL A 50 -11.49 17.68 -3.55
CA VAL A 50 -12.02 16.32 -3.73
C VAL A 50 -13.26 16.10 -2.87
N VAL A 51 -13.24 16.55 -1.61
CA VAL A 51 -14.40 16.44 -0.70
C VAL A 51 -15.60 17.25 -1.24
N ALA A 52 -15.36 18.48 -1.72
CA ALA A 52 -16.42 19.29 -2.32
C ALA A 52 -16.97 18.66 -3.60
N GLY A 53 -16.11 18.11 -4.45
CA GLY A 53 -16.50 17.38 -5.66
C GLY A 53 -17.33 16.14 -5.35
N ALA A 54 -16.88 15.31 -4.40
CA ALA A 54 -17.60 14.13 -3.94
C ALA A 54 -19.02 14.48 -3.42
N LEU A 55 -19.14 15.55 -2.63
CA LEU A 55 -20.45 16.02 -2.16
C LEU A 55 -21.34 16.56 -3.30
N ALA A 56 -20.75 17.20 -4.30
CA ALA A 56 -21.47 17.68 -5.48
C ALA A 56 -21.96 16.54 -6.39
N GLU A 57 -21.28 15.39 -6.35
CA GLU A 57 -21.66 14.14 -7.01
C GLU A 57 -22.54 13.22 -6.14
N ASP A 58 -23.15 13.76 -5.08
CA ASP A 58 -24.05 13.05 -4.16
C ASP A 58 -23.40 11.85 -3.44
N ILE A 59 -22.07 11.82 -3.29
CA ILE A 59 -21.40 10.80 -2.47
C ILE A 59 -21.74 11.06 -0.99
N PRO A 60 -22.32 10.07 -0.27
CA PRO A 60 -22.70 10.25 1.13
C PRO A 60 -21.53 10.62 2.05
N GLN A 61 -21.79 11.47 3.04
CA GLN A 61 -20.76 11.95 3.98
C GLN A 61 -20.08 10.80 4.76
N ASP A 62 -20.80 9.71 5.05
CA ASP A 62 -20.24 8.53 5.70
C ASP A 62 -19.26 7.78 4.79
N TRP A 63 -19.48 7.78 3.47
CA TRP A 63 -18.52 7.23 2.49
C TRP A 63 -17.26 8.08 2.40
N ILE A 64 -17.38 9.41 2.38
CA ILE A 64 -16.22 10.33 2.41
C ILE A 64 -15.43 10.12 3.72
N THR A 65 -16.12 10.01 4.85
CA THR A 65 -15.49 9.76 6.15
C THR A 65 -14.78 8.39 6.17
N ALA A 66 -15.39 7.36 5.60
CA ALA A 66 -14.77 6.04 5.45
C ALA A 66 -13.55 6.06 4.51
N ALA A 67 -13.55 6.90 3.47
CA ALA A 67 -12.40 7.10 2.60
C ALA A 67 -11.24 7.78 3.35
N GLN A 68 -11.53 8.80 4.16
CA GLN A 68 -10.54 9.47 5.01
C GLN A 68 -9.90 8.52 6.05
N GLN A 69 -10.63 7.51 6.49
CA GLN A 69 -10.16 6.49 7.43
C GLN A 69 -9.67 5.21 6.73
N SER A 70 -9.53 5.24 5.41
CA SER A 70 -9.31 4.03 4.61
C SER A 70 -7.91 3.45 4.83
N PRO A 71 -7.78 2.21 5.31
CA PRO A 71 -6.48 1.55 5.38
C PRO A 71 -5.91 1.26 3.99
N ILE A 72 -6.77 1.24 2.96
CA ILE A 72 -6.34 1.02 1.57
C ILE A 72 -5.71 2.27 1.01
N TRP A 73 -6.27 3.45 1.28
CA TRP A 73 -5.65 4.73 0.92
C TRP A 73 -4.26 4.82 1.56
N ASP A 74 -4.16 4.51 2.85
CA ASP A 74 -2.88 4.53 3.56
C ASP A 74 -1.83 3.59 2.97
N LEU A 75 -2.23 2.37 2.60
CA LEU A 75 -1.29 1.39 2.01
C LEU A 75 -0.87 1.76 0.59
N ILE A 76 -1.73 2.41 -0.19
CA ILE A 76 -1.47 2.78 -1.59
C ILE A 76 -0.71 4.10 -1.70
N ASP A 77 -1.11 5.12 -0.94
CA ASP A 77 -0.65 6.49 -1.13
C ASP A 77 0.20 6.99 0.05
N THR A 78 -0.27 6.87 1.28
CA THR A 78 0.48 7.35 2.46
C THR A 78 1.81 6.60 2.63
N TYR A 79 1.79 5.28 2.54
CA TYR A 79 2.97 4.42 2.71
C TYR A 79 3.55 3.91 1.39
N GLU A 80 2.76 3.95 0.31
CA GLU A 80 3.04 3.34 -1.01
C GLU A 80 3.73 1.97 -0.88
N VAL A 81 3.10 1.05 -0.15
CA VAL A 81 3.56 -0.35 0.02
C VAL A 81 2.64 -1.37 -0.64
N ALA A 82 1.45 -0.95 -1.08
CA ALA A 82 0.55 -1.77 -1.88
C ALA A 82 0.78 -1.52 -3.37
N LEU A 83 0.74 -2.60 -4.15
CA LEU A 83 0.91 -2.60 -5.61
C LEU A 83 -0.27 -3.32 -6.29
N PRO A 84 -0.68 -2.89 -7.49
CA PRO A 84 -1.71 -3.58 -8.27
C PRO A 84 -1.16 -4.93 -8.78
N LEU A 85 -2.05 -5.89 -9.03
CA LEU A 85 -1.67 -7.17 -9.65
C LEU A 85 -1.80 -7.09 -11.17
N HIS A 86 -0.74 -7.40 -11.90
CA HIS A 86 -0.67 -7.38 -13.36
C HIS A 86 -1.23 -6.07 -13.97
N PRO A 87 -0.66 -4.90 -13.64
CA PRO A 87 -1.11 -3.63 -14.20
C PRO A 87 -1.09 -3.61 -15.74
N GLU A 88 -0.20 -4.38 -16.39
CA GLU A 88 -0.08 -4.53 -17.84
C GLU A 88 -1.34 -5.06 -18.54
N TYR A 89 -2.28 -5.65 -17.80
CA TYR A 89 -3.58 -6.05 -18.33
C TYR A 89 -4.53 -4.85 -18.56
N ARG A 90 -4.17 -3.65 -18.09
CA ARG A 90 -4.89 -2.39 -18.35
C ARG A 90 -6.35 -2.41 -17.88
N THR A 91 -6.63 -3.21 -16.85
CA THR A 91 -7.96 -3.33 -16.23
C THR A 91 -8.15 -2.40 -15.02
N LEU A 92 -7.09 -1.69 -14.60
CA LEU A 92 -7.03 -0.88 -13.38
C LEU A 92 -7.57 -1.64 -12.17
N PRO A 93 -6.90 -2.74 -11.75
CA PRO A 93 -7.42 -3.61 -10.71
C PRO A 93 -7.57 -2.88 -9.37
N MET A 94 -8.70 -3.05 -8.69
CA MET A 94 -8.97 -2.44 -7.37
C MET A 94 -8.64 -3.40 -6.20
N VAL A 95 -7.95 -4.51 -6.48
CA VAL A 95 -7.37 -5.40 -5.46
C VAL A 95 -5.86 -5.30 -5.56
N TRP A 96 -5.25 -4.84 -4.46
CA TRP A 96 -3.83 -4.54 -4.37
C TRP A 96 -3.15 -5.45 -3.35
N TYR A 97 -1.84 -5.61 -3.50
CA TYR A 97 -1.03 -6.57 -2.76
C TYR A 97 0.20 -5.88 -2.17
N VAL A 98 0.52 -6.24 -0.93
CA VAL A 98 1.82 -5.90 -0.32
C VAL A 98 2.78 -7.06 -0.61
N PRO A 99 3.91 -6.84 -1.32
CA PRO A 99 4.84 -7.90 -1.65
C PRO A 99 5.53 -8.47 -0.38
N PRO A 100 5.78 -9.78 -0.32
CA PRO A 100 6.33 -10.42 0.87
C PRO A 100 7.84 -10.19 1.01
N LEU A 101 8.31 -9.94 2.24
CA LEU A 101 9.75 -9.82 2.55
C LEU A 101 10.47 -11.15 2.68
N SER A 102 9.75 -12.25 2.88
CA SER A 102 10.33 -13.54 3.24
C SER A 102 11.44 -14.01 2.29
N PRO A 103 11.32 -13.91 0.95
CA PRO A 103 12.38 -14.40 0.06
C PRO A 103 13.71 -13.67 0.27
N VAL A 104 13.66 -12.38 0.60
CA VAL A 104 14.86 -11.56 0.84
C VAL A 104 15.45 -11.87 2.20
N VAL A 105 14.62 -11.89 3.24
CA VAL A 105 15.05 -12.15 4.63
C VAL A 105 15.68 -13.53 4.76
N ASP A 106 15.06 -14.54 4.14
CA ASP A 106 15.54 -15.92 4.16
C ASP A 106 16.92 -16.02 3.50
N ALA A 107 17.11 -15.34 2.37
CA ALA A 107 18.39 -15.31 1.66
C ALA A 107 19.47 -14.54 2.43
N VAL A 108 19.14 -13.45 3.14
CA VAL A 108 20.09 -12.74 4.02
C VAL A 108 20.50 -13.62 5.18
N SER A 109 19.54 -14.24 5.86
CA SER A 109 19.80 -15.10 7.02
C SER A 109 20.65 -16.32 6.64
N ALA A 110 20.43 -16.89 5.45
CA ALA A 110 21.23 -17.98 4.91
C ALA A 110 22.70 -17.60 4.64
N SER A 111 23.00 -16.31 4.42
CA SER A 111 24.37 -15.80 4.24
C SER A 111 25.13 -15.60 5.56
N GLY A 112 24.48 -15.80 6.70
CA GLY A 112 25.06 -15.56 8.03
C GLY A 112 25.04 -14.09 8.48
N SER A 113 24.38 -13.22 7.72
CA SER A 113 24.20 -11.80 8.06
C SER A 113 22.91 -11.58 8.86
N ASP A 114 22.84 -10.52 9.68
CA ASP A 114 21.65 -10.19 10.46
C ASP A 114 20.51 -9.72 9.54
N GLY A 115 19.52 -10.59 9.30
CA GLY A 115 18.32 -10.32 8.50
C GLY A 115 17.33 -9.33 9.13
N GLU A 116 17.70 -8.70 10.24
CA GLU A 116 16.93 -7.69 10.95
C GLU A 116 17.64 -6.32 11.02
N ASP A 117 18.90 -6.24 10.58
CA ASP A 117 19.65 -4.99 10.50
C ASP A 117 19.26 -4.25 9.21
N HIS A 118 18.83 -2.99 9.34
CA HIS A 118 18.36 -2.22 8.18
C HIS A 118 19.45 -2.05 7.12
N ARG A 119 20.72 -1.87 7.47
CA ARG A 119 21.81 -1.67 6.50
C ARG A 119 22.05 -2.96 5.72
N VAL A 120 22.01 -4.10 6.41
CA VAL A 120 22.14 -5.42 5.81
C VAL A 120 20.93 -5.71 4.91
N LEU A 121 19.71 -5.49 5.39
CA LEU A 121 18.47 -5.70 4.62
C LEU A 121 18.41 -4.80 3.39
N LEU A 122 18.66 -3.49 3.53
CA LEU A 122 18.64 -2.56 2.41
C LEU A 122 19.71 -2.91 1.36
N SER A 123 20.91 -3.32 1.80
CA SER A 123 21.96 -3.79 0.89
C SER A 123 21.54 -5.08 0.17
N ALA A 124 20.91 -6.01 0.88
CA ALA A 124 20.47 -7.27 0.32
C ALA A 124 19.34 -7.11 -0.69
N ILE A 125 18.35 -6.26 -0.41
CA ILE A 125 17.26 -5.94 -1.34
C ILE A 125 17.83 -5.46 -2.69
N SER A 126 18.86 -4.62 -2.68
CA SER A 126 19.51 -4.15 -3.92
C SER A 126 20.34 -5.20 -4.66
N GLN A 127 20.79 -6.25 -3.97
CA GLN A 127 21.67 -7.26 -4.55
C GLN A 127 20.89 -8.47 -5.07
N MET A 128 19.68 -8.71 -4.58
CA MET A 128 18.87 -9.89 -4.92
C MET A 128 18.03 -9.67 -6.19
N ARG A 129 18.67 -9.76 -7.35
CA ARG A 129 18.00 -9.56 -8.66
C ARG A 129 16.89 -10.58 -8.93
N ILE A 130 17.16 -11.87 -8.76
CA ILE A 130 16.23 -12.95 -9.17
C ILE A 130 14.87 -12.88 -8.44
N PRO A 131 14.81 -12.70 -7.10
CA PRO A 131 13.53 -12.53 -6.41
C PRO A 131 12.79 -11.23 -6.76
N LEU A 132 13.53 -10.16 -7.06
CA LEU A 132 12.94 -8.86 -7.42
C LEU A 132 12.30 -8.90 -8.81
N ASP A 133 12.94 -9.54 -9.78
CA ASP A 133 12.43 -9.66 -11.15
C ASP A 133 11.06 -10.36 -11.15
N TYR A 134 10.92 -11.47 -10.41
CA TYR A 134 9.65 -12.19 -10.29
C TYR A 134 8.52 -11.33 -9.69
N LEU A 135 8.81 -10.59 -8.62
CA LEU A 135 7.82 -9.71 -7.99
C LEU A 135 7.47 -8.53 -8.92
N ALA A 136 8.43 -8.03 -9.67
CA ALA A 136 8.21 -6.92 -10.61
C ALA A 136 7.35 -7.36 -11.79
N GLU A 137 7.56 -8.56 -12.32
CA GLU A 137 6.68 -9.16 -13.35
C GLU A 137 5.22 -9.27 -12.87
N LEU A 138 5.00 -9.53 -11.59
CA LEU A 138 3.64 -9.64 -11.03
C LEU A 138 2.98 -8.29 -10.74
N PHE A 139 3.74 -7.31 -10.24
CA PHE A 139 3.15 -6.13 -9.59
C PHE A 139 3.40 -4.80 -10.32
N THR A 140 4.40 -4.73 -11.19
CA THR A 140 4.89 -3.45 -11.73
C THR A 140 5.29 -3.55 -13.21
N ALA A 141 4.74 -4.53 -13.93
CA ALA A 141 5.07 -4.81 -15.33
C ALA A 141 6.59 -4.92 -15.60
N GLY A 142 7.34 -5.45 -14.63
CA GLY A 142 8.78 -5.65 -14.70
C GLY A 142 9.64 -4.52 -14.10
N ASP A 143 9.07 -3.44 -13.57
CA ASP A 143 9.87 -2.40 -12.91
C ASP A 143 10.31 -2.80 -11.49
N THR A 144 11.52 -3.33 -11.38
CA THR A 144 12.13 -3.75 -10.11
C THR A 144 12.36 -2.61 -9.12
N ARG A 145 12.48 -1.35 -9.57
CA ARG A 145 12.77 -0.19 -8.71
C ARG A 145 11.60 0.10 -7.78
N VAL A 146 10.37 -0.09 -8.28
CA VAL A 146 9.15 0.10 -7.51
C VAL A 146 9.05 -0.96 -6.42
N VAL A 147 9.25 -2.24 -6.77
CA VAL A 147 9.24 -3.34 -5.80
C VAL A 147 10.36 -3.18 -4.75
N GLU A 148 11.58 -2.82 -5.17
CA GLU A 148 12.68 -2.54 -4.25
C GLU A 148 12.29 -1.46 -3.24
N ARG A 149 11.66 -0.35 -3.67
CA ARG A 149 11.23 0.72 -2.77
C ARG A 149 10.25 0.21 -1.70
N VAL A 150 9.26 -0.59 -2.12
CA VAL A 150 8.28 -1.18 -1.20
C VAL A 150 8.96 -2.08 -0.17
N LEU A 151 9.83 -2.99 -0.63
CA LEU A 151 10.55 -3.91 0.26
C LEU A 151 11.47 -3.16 1.24
N ARG A 152 12.09 -2.07 0.81
CA ARG A 152 12.91 -1.21 1.67
C ARG A 152 12.08 -0.58 2.78
N ARG A 153 10.89 -0.05 2.49
CA ARG A 153 9.98 0.53 3.50
C ARG A 153 9.55 -0.48 4.55
N LEU A 154 9.16 -1.67 4.10
CA LEU A 154 8.77 -2.77 4.99
C LEU A 154 9.95 -3.28 5.83
N GLY A 155 11.17 -3.32 5.26
CA GLY A 155 12.39 -3.67 5.98
C GLY A 155 12.77 -2.62 7.03
N ALA A 156 12.64 -1.33 6.68
CA ALA A 156 12.85 -0.21 7.59
C ALA A 156 11.87 -0.26 8.77
N MET A 157 10.58 -0.50 8.52
CA MET A 157 9.58 -0.69 9.58
C MET A 157 9.97 -1.82 10.54
N ARG A 158 10.37 -2.97 10.01
CA ARG A 158 10.77 -4.12 10.84
C ARG A 158 11.98 -3.79 11.72
N SER A 159 13.00 -3.17 11.15
CA SER A 159 14.22 -2.80 11.88
C SER A 159 13.96 -1.71 12.94
N TYR A 160 13.17 -0.69 12.59
CA TYR A 160 12.76 0.37 13.52
C TYR A 160 11.97 -0.18 14.71
N MET A 161 11.01 -1.07 14.46
CA MET A 161 10.21 -1.68 15.53
C MET A 161 11.01 -2.66 16.38
N ARG A 162 12.04 -3.33 15.82
CA ARG A 162 12.97 -4.15 16.59
C ARG A 162 13.72 -3.32 17.64
N ASP A 163 14.18 -2.11 17.30
CA ASP A 163 14.83 -1.24 18.28
C ASP A 163 13.89 -0.91 19.45
N ILE A 164 12.64 -0.56 19.13
CA ILE A 164 11.59 -0.30 20.13
C ILE A 164 11.34 -1.53 21.01
N ASP A 165 11.16 -2.70 20.41
CA ASP A 165 10.88 -3.96 21.12
C ASP A 165 12.05 -4.40 22.02
N LEU A 166 13.30 -4.01 21.67
CA LEU A 166 14.50 -4.23 22.49
C LEU A 166 14.69 -3.16 23.58
N GLY A 167 13.74 -2.24 23.74
CA GLY A 167 13.78 -1.17 24.74
C GLY A 167 14.74 -0.03 24.39
N ARG A 168 15.11 0.10 23.12
CA ARG A 168 15.88 1.24 22.60
C ARG A 168 14.94 2.30 22.05
N GLU A 169 15.46 3.50 21.85
CA GLU A 169 14.75 4.50 21.06
C GLU A 169 14.80 4.10 19.58
N GLY A 170 13.68 4.26 18.87
CA GLY A 170 13.63 4.04 17.43
C GLY A 170 14.51 5.06 16.70
N SER A 171 15.30 4.60 15.74
CA SER A 171 16.21 5.47 14.99
C SER A 171 15.51 6.16 13.81
N GLU A 172 15.37 7.48 13.86
CA GLU A 172 14.87 8.29 12.73
C GLU A 172 15.75 8.19 11.48
N GLU A 173 17.01 7.76 11.61
CA GLU A 173 17.87 7.46 10.44
C GLU A 173 17.27 6.33 9.59
N ILE A 174 16.65 5.33 10.22
CA ILE A 174 16.03 4.19 9.54
C ILE A 174 14.81 4.65 8.75
N ALA A 175 13.96 5.49 9.36
CA ALA A 175 12.78 6.03 8.70
C ALA A 175 13.16 6.99 7.56
N GLY A 176 14.11 7.89 7.81
CA GLY A 176 14.62 8.83 6.82
C GLY A 176 15.25 8.15 5.59
N ALA A 177 15.88 6.98 5.77
CA ALA A 177 16.45 6.21 4.66
C ALA A 177 15.42 5.73 3.62
N VAL A 178 14.13 5.70 3.98
CA VAL A 178 13.02 5.31 3.09
C VAL A 178 11.99 6.43 2.87
N GLY A 179 12.34 7.66 3.27
CA GLY A 179 11.50 8.84 3.08
C GLY A 179 10.26 8.87 3.98
N MET A 180 10.32 8.24 5.16
CA MET A 180 9.23 8.19 6.14
C MET A 180 9.70 8.77 7.47
N THR A 181 8.76 9.05 8.38
CA THR A 181 9.08 9.36 9.78
C THR A 181 8.97 8.11 10.67
N GLY A 182 9.61 8.11 11.84
CA GLY A 182 9.42 7.05 12.83
C GLY A 182 7.95 6.89 13.26
N GLU A 183 7.15 7.95 13.18
CA GLU A 183 5.71 7.89 13.42
C GLU A 183 4.98 7.14 12.30
N ASP A 184 5.31 7.41 11.04
CA ASP A 184 4.72 6.69 9.89
C ASP A 184 5.05 5.20 9.97
N LEU A 185 6.28 4.83 10.34
CA LEU A 185 6.66 3.42 10.52
C LEU A 185 5.87 2.74 11.65
N GLN A 186 5.63 3.43 12.76
CA GLN A 186 4.82 2.91 13.86
C GLN A 186 3.34 2.77 13.48
N ARG A 187 2.78 3.76 12.75
CA ARG A 187 1.39 3.69 12.24
C ARG A 187 1.24 2.56 11.22
N MET A 188 2.20 2.41 10.30
CA MET A 188 2.26 1.31 9.35
C MET A 188 2.39 -0.06 10.07
N TYR A 189 3.22 -0.15 11.11
CA TYR A 189 3.33 -1.36 11.94
C TYR A 189 2.02 -1.70 12.65
N ARG A 190 1.34 -0.71 13.21
CA ARG A 190 0.02 -0.93 13.81
C ARG A 190 -0.97 -1.49 12.79
N LEU A 191 -0.97 -0.94 11.58
CA LEU A 191 -1.87 -1.39 10.52
C LEU A 191 -1.53 -2.82 10.07
N LEU A 192 -0.26 -3.12 9.77
CA LEU A 192 0.17 -4.38 9.17
C LEU A 192 0.38 -5.53 10.17
N ALA A 193 0.94 -5.25 11.35
CA ALA A 193 1.34 -6.26 12.33
C ALA A 193 0.30 -6.44 13.46
N ILE A 194 -0.18 -5.34 14.05
CA ILE A 194 -1.23 -5.44 15.09
C ILE A 194 -2.58 -5.76 14.45
N ALA A 195 -2.90 -5.11 13.32
CA ALA A 195 -3.94 -5.50 12.38
C ALA A 195 -5.35 -5.63 13.00
N LYS A 196 -5.71 -4.72 13.94
CA LYS A 196 -7.01 -4.76 14.65
C LYS A 196 -8.17 -4.80 13.65
N TYR A 197 -9.29 -5.43 14.02
CA TYR A 197 -10.43 -5.61 13.09
C TYR A 197 -10.90 -4.27 12.51
N ASP A 198 -11.13 -3.28 13.36
CA ASP A 198 -11.63 -1.96 12.97
C ASP A 198 -10.60 -1.16 12.16
N ASP A 199 -9.30 -1.41 12.38
CA ASP A 199 -8.22 -0.81 11.58
C ASP A 199 -8.12 -1.48 10.19
N ARG A 200 -8.68 -2.69 10.00
CA ARG A 200 -8.61 -3.46 8.74
C ARG A 200 -9.84 -3.34 7.86
N TYR A 201 -11.01 -3.13 8.45
CA TYR A 201 -12.29 -3.14 7.75
C TYR A 201 -13.04 -1.85 8.02
N VAL A 202 -12.73 -0.84 7.21
CA VAL A 202 -13.41 0.46 7.23
C VAL A 202 -14.39 0.49 6.08
N ILE A 203 -15.60 -0.02 6.35
CA ILE A 203 -16.67 -0.15 5.36
C ILE A 203 -17.85 0.68 5.84
N PRO A 204 -18.34 1.65 5.06
CA PRO A 204 -19.49 2.46 5.45
C PRO A 204 -20.75 1.60 5.58
N THR A 205 -21.65 2.00 6.46
CA THR A 205 -22.96 1.36 6.57
C THR A 205 -23.79 1.66 5.33
N ASN A 206 -24.16 0.64 4.55
CA ASN A 206 -25.09 0.83 3.45
C ASN A 206 -26.45 1.29 4.00
N HIS A 207 -26.81 2.55 3.76
CA HIS A 207 -28.18 3.02 3.97
C HIS A 207 -29.09 2.36 2.91
N PRO A 208 -30.14 1.62 3.32
CA PRO A 208 -31.05 0.95 2.37
C PRO A 208 -31.86 1.92 1.50
N GLU A 209 -31.82 3.22 1.80
CA GLU A 209 -32.49 4.31 1.09
C GLU A 209 -31.70 4.83 -0.12
N THR A 210 -30.40 4.48 -0.25
CA THR A 210 -29.57 4.90 -1.40
C THR A 210 -29.96 4.05 -2.62
N PRO A 211 -30.29 4.67 -3.78
CA PRO A 211 -30.60 3.93 -5.00
C PRO A 211 -29.51 2.90 -5.30
N ARG A 212 -29.89 1.66 -5.61
CA ARG A 212 -28.94 0.65 -6.07
C ARG A 212 -28.35 1.09 -7.40
N GLY A 213 -27.05 1.31 -7.40
CA GLY A 213 -26.31 1.85 -8.54
C GLY A 213 -26.21 3.35 -8.38
N ILE A 214 -25.00 3.82 -8.04
CA ILE A 214 -24.55 5.18 -8.38
C ILE A 214 -24.91 5.33 -9.85
N ALA A 215 -25.87 6.21 -10.12
CA ALA A 215 -26.53 6.32 -11.42
C ALA A 215 -25.47 6.60 -12.48
N SER A 216 -25.37 5.67 -13.45
CA SER A 216 -24.57 5.83 -14.66
C SER A 216 -25.16 6.92 -15.56
#